data_AF-A0A0F7FBL8-F1
#
_entry.id   AF-A0A0F7FBL8-F1
#
_cell.length_a   1.000
_cell.length_b   1.000
_cell.length_c   1.000
_cell.angle_alpha   90.00
_cell.angle_beta   90.00
_cell.angle_gamma   90.00
#
_symmetry.space_group_name_H-M   'P 1'
#
loop_
_entity.id
_entity.type
_entity.pdbx_description
1 polymer ?
#
loop_
_entity_poly.entity_id
_entity_poly.type
_entity_poly.pdbx_seq_one_letter_code
_entity_poly.pdbx_strand_id
1 'polypeptide(L)'
;MEVNPSSYAFAGVKFLEYTKLKTFKLEIENKLDYFGNEGDFRGYYTKLVEVFGENREKMRVINELFFEHIIYGRLTNIYLFNIETKKISKEIFFKRVSSLIDEFKVNLSSSLYPYLSNKGFYLMDTINVSKEGANFIAGYDCVENDGEISSARLLFGRNVYRRQQNDQVKNEYLLGAVEIDFNKQTFTIYTRNPAGLAPREKNISEKENEGKEEYSVYKYHSYLKEKVSSLLGIKIIKPSTIDDQKGMYKLCADLFDRLVEEPRKMVFENTNDLVQKKVKQLIRKISELGNKPTRNETENLEKKLQALLLGVYISTNMDASDLRTKARELSLIGYPTKIDYKNSRTNRSSTGTSTAKRPIASSDTLYSLLTDFENTEKLDKWSMSWFFDLKDDEDDDVIQTTIESKKEYLKITLIAGRHHNKEIIHHVIGNINKYRQT
;
A
#
# COMPACT_ATOMS: atom_id res chain seq x y z
N MET A 1 -2.36 -31.23 7.61
CA MET A 1 -3.43 -31.83 8.41
C MET A 1 -3.84 -33.09 7.67
N GLU A 2 -3.89 -34.25 8.32
CA GLU A 2 -4.76 -35.33 7.83
C GLU A 2 -6.15 -34.97 8.34
N VAL A 3 -6.97 -34.38 7.46
CA VAL A 3 -8.33 -34.00 7.83
C VAL A 3 -9.19 -35.23 7.66
N ASN A 4 -9.91 -35.65 8.70
CA ASN A 4 -11.03 -36.57 8.51
C ASN A 4 -12.18 -35.78 7.85
N PRO A 5 -12.49 -36.00 6.57
CA PRO A 5 -13.42 -35.17 5.80
C PRO A 5 -14.82 -35.10 6.42
N SER A 6 -15.25 -36.17 7.10
CA SER A 6 -16.61 -36.31 7.62
C SER A 6 -16.92 -35.47 8.87
N SER A 7 -15.93 -34.78 9.47
CA SER A 7 -16.10 -33.99 10.70
C SER A 7 -15.51 -32.57 10.61
N TYR A 8 -15.12 -32.11 9.42
CA TYR A 8 -14.49 -30.80 9.26
C TYR A 8 -15.51 -29.65 9.43
N ALA A 9 -15.14 -28.66 10.23
CA ALA A 9 -15.90 -27.42 10.38
C ALA A 9 -14.96 -26.22 10.24
N PHE A 10 -15.17 -25.42 9.19
CA PHE A 10 -14.43 -24.19 8.97
C PHE A 10 -14.70 -23.17 10.09
N ALA A 11 -13.66 -22.88 10.88
CA ALA A 11 -13.69 -21.90 11.97
C ALA A 11 -13.19 -20.50 11.54
N GLY A 12 -12.60 -20.38 10.35
CA GLY A 12 -11.99 -19.16 9.81
C GLY A 12 -12.94 -18.01 9.45
N VAL A 13 -14.17 -18.00 9.97
CA VAL A 13 -15.24 -17.06 9.57
C VAL A 13 -14.81 -15.60 9.73
N LYS A 14 -14.02 -15.28 10.76
CA LYS A 14 -13.53 -13.92 11.04
C LYS A 14 -12.47 -13.43 10.05
N PHE A 15 -11.84 -14.31 9.27
CA PHE A 15 -10.91 -13.93 8.21
C PHE A 15 -11.60 -13.59 6.89
N LEU A 16 -12.84 -14.03 6.69
CA LEU A 16 -13.54 -13.91 5.41
C LEU A 16 -13.75 -12.45 4.96
N GLU A 17 -13.81 -11.50 5.90
CA GLU A 17 -13.92 -10.06 5.58
C GLU A 17 -12.71 -9.55 4.75
N TYR A 18 -11.58 -10.26 4.79
CA TYR A 18 -10.35 -9.93 4.08
C TYR A 18 -10.19 -10.66 2.75
N THR A 19 -11.15 -11.50 2.37
CA THR A 19 -11.11 -12.30 1.14
C THR A 19 -12.22 -11.92 0.16
N LYS A 20 -12.09 -12.37 -1.10
CA LYS A 20 -13.18 -12.37 -2.08
C LYS A 20 -13.31 -13.75 -2.71
N LEU A 21 -14.46 -14.38 -2.50
CA LEU A 21 -14.75 -15.73 -3.01
C LEU A 21 -14.49 -15.85 -4.51
N LYS A 22 -15.01 -14.93 -5.32
CA LYS A 22 -14.86 -14.98 -6.78
C LYS A 22 -13.39 -15.05 -7.22
N THR A 23 -12.53 -14.22 -6.62
CA THR A 23 -11.10 -14.20 -6.92
C THR A 23 -10.42 -15.48 -6.43
N PHE A 24 -10.75 -15.94 -5.22
CA PHE A 24 -10.19 -17.17 -4.65
C PHE A 24 -10.55 -18.42 -5.47
N LYS A 25 -11.80 -18.53 -5.94
CA LYS A 25 -12.23 -19.61 -6.84
C LYS A 25 -11.39 -19.66 -8.11
N LEU A 26 -11.25 -18.52 -8.78
CA LEU A 26 -10.49 -18.41 -10.04
C LEU A 26 -9.03 -18.88 -9.86
N GLU A 27 -8.38 -18.54 -8.75
CA GLU A 27 -7.02 -18.99 -8.49
C GLU A 27 -6.93 -20.49 -8.16
N ILE A 28 -7.93 -21.03 -7.48
CA ILE A 28 -8.04 -22.47 -7.21
C ILE A 28 -8.25 -23.25 -8.52
N GLU A 29 -9.15 -22.78 -9.39
CA GLU A 29 -9.38 -23.34 -10.72
C GLU A 29 -8.06 -23.35 -11.52
N ASN A 30 -7.37 -22.22 -11.59
CA ASN A 30 -6.11 -22.10 -12.33
C ASN A 30 -4.97 -22.96 -11.78
N LYS A 31 -4.86 -23.14 -10.45
CA LYS A 31 -3.75 -23.89 -9.84
C LYS A 31 -4.02 -25.38 -9.64
N LEU A 32 -5.29 -25.78 -9.47
CA LEU A 32 -5.66 -27.12 -9.04
C LEU A 32 -6.69 -27.80 -9.94
N ASP A 33 -7.16 -27.12 -10.99
CA ASP A 33 -8.17 -27.62 -11.94
C ASP A 33 -9.46 -28.11 -11.23
N TYR A 34 -9.86 -27.38 -10.18
CA TYR A 34 -11.05 -27.69 -9.39
C TYR A 34 -12.15 -26.65 -9.61
N PHE A 35 -13.31 -27.11 -10.09
CA PHE A 35 -14.47 -26.28 -10.40
C PHE A 35 -15.61 -26.55 -9.41
N GLY A 36 -15.68 -25.77 -8.34
CA GLY A 36 -16.74 -25.87 -7.33
C GLY A 36 -17.81 -24.79 -7.48
N ASN A 37 -19.08 -25.18 -7.31
CA ASN A 37 -20.24 -24.31 -7.55
C ASN A 37 -20.80 -23.63 -6.29
N GLU A 38 -20.14 -23.76 -5.14
CA GLU A 38 -20.64 -23.29 -3.84
C GLU A 38 -20.80 -21.76 -3.81
N GLY A 39 -21.95 -21.26 -3.33
CA GLY A 39 -22.27 -19.84 -3.34
C GLY A 39 -21.56 -18.99 -2.29
N ASP A 40 -20.98 -19.61 -1.27
CA ASP A 40 -20.28 -18.94 -0.16
C ASP A 40 -18.90 -19.56 0.10
N PHE A 41 -18.03 -18.77 0.75
CA PHE A 41 -16.63 -19.16 0.98
C PHE A 41 -16.50 -20.35 1.92
N ARG A 42 -17.35 -20.42 2.95
CA ARG A 42 -17.30 -21.49 3.96
C ARG A 42 -17.61 -22.83 3.30
N GLY A 43 -18.71 -22.89 2.54
CA GLY A 43 -19.11 -24.06 1.77
C GLY A 43 -18.02 -24.48 0.79
N TYR A 44 -17.50 -23.52 0.00
CA TYR A 44 -16.44 -23.79 -0.97
C TYR A 44 -15.17 -24.37 -0.32
N TYR A 45 -14.69 -23.75 0.75
CA TYR A 45 -13.49 -24.22 1.45
C TYR A 45 -13.68 -25.59 2.10
N THR A 46 -14.87 -25.84 2.67
CA THR A 46 -15.22 -27.15 3.24
C THR A 46 -15.13 -28.24 2.18
N LYS A 47 -15.62 -27.97 0.96
CA LYS A 47 -15.55 -28.91 -0.17
C LYS A 47 -14.11 -29.12 -0.65
N LEU A 48 -13.28 -28.07 -0.67
CA LEU A 48 -11.85 -28.23 -0.94
C LEU A 48 -11.18 -29.16 0.06
N VAL A 49 -11.50 -29.03 1.35
CA VAL A 49 -10.97 -29.91 2.39
C VAL A 49 -11.52 -31.33 2.27
N GLU A 50 -12.78 -31.52 1.89
CA GLU A 50 -13.34 -32.85 1.64
C GLU A 50 -12.66 -33.57 0.47
N VAL A 51 -12.35 -32.84 -0.60
CA VAL A 51 -11.76 -33.40 -1.83
C VAL A 51 -10.25 -33.57 -1.71
N PHE A 52 -9.57 -32.61 -1.08
CA PHE A 52 -8.10 -32.56 -1.06
C PHE A 52 -7.48 -32.76 0.32
N GLY A 53 -8.27 -32.92 1.39
CA GLY A 53 -7.80 -32.95 2.78
C GLY A 53 -6.73 -34.00 3.09
N GLU A 54 -6.71 -35.11 2.36
CA GLU A 54 -5.68 -36.16 2.47
C GLU A 54 -4.42 -35.86 1.61
N ASN A 55 -4.54 -34.99 0.59
CA ASN A 55 -3.43 -34.56 -0.26
C ASN A 55 -2.71 -33.35 0.35
N ARG A 56 -1.62 -33.62 1.07
CA ARG A 56 -0.82 -32.60 1.76
C ARG A 56 -0.30 -31.49 0.85
N GLU A 57 0.09 -31.81 -0.39
CA GLU A 57 0.62 -30.82 -1.33
C GLU A 57 -0.46 -29.87 -1.82
N LYS A 58 -1.61 -30.41 -2.25
CA LYS A 58 -2.76 -29.60 -2.69
C LYS A 58 -3.30 -28.74 -1.55
N MET A 59 -3.41 -29.29 -0.34
CA MET A 59 -3.82 -28.51 0.84
C MET A 59 -2.83 -27.40 1.19
N ARG A 60 -1.52 -27.62 1.00
CA ARG A 60 -0.52 -26.56 1.17
C ARG A 60 -0.79 -25.41 0.20
N VAL A 61 -1.06 -25.71 -1.07
CA VAL A 61 -1.38 -24.70 -2.09
C VAL A 61 -2.66 -23.94 -1.73
N ILE A 62 -3.73 -24.63 -1.31
CA ILE A 62 -5.00 -24.02 -0.90
C ILE A 62 -4.79 -23.06 0.27
N ASN A 63 -4.07 -23.51 1.30
CA ASN A 63 -3.82 -22.73 2.51
C ASN A 63 -2.94 -21.52 2.22
N GLU A 64 -1.91 -21.67 1.37
CA GLU A 64 -1.06 -20.58 0.92
C GLU A 64 -1.86 -19.54 0.12
N LEU A 65 -2.73 -19.97 -0.79
CA LEU A 65 -3.62 -19.05 -1.50
C LEU A 65 -4.53 -18.30 -0.53
N PHE A 66 -5.10 -18.97 0.47
CA PHE A 66 -5.95 -18.30 1.46
C PHE A 66 -5.15 -17.26 2.27
N PHE A 67 -3.91 -17.60 2.62
CA PHE A 67 -2.97 -16.71 3.29
C PHE A 67 -2.66 -15.47 2.43
N GLU A 68 -2.28 -15.66 1.16
CA GLU A 68 -2.00 -14.56 0.22
C GLU A 68 -3.23 -13.68 -0.01
N HIS A 69 -4.42 -14.28 -0.13
CA HIS A 69 -5.68 -13.55 -0.29
C HIS A 69 -5.98 -12.63 0.88
N ILE A 70 -5.65 -13.05 2.11
CA ILE A 70 -5.82 -12.21 3.29
C ILE A 70 -4.81 -11.07 3.28
N ILE A 71 -3.53 -11.37 3.07
CA ILE A 71 -2.45 -10.37 3.14
C ILE A 71 -2.62 -9.32 2.05
N TYR A 72 -2.72 -9.74 0.79
CA TYR A 72 -2.68 -8.83 -0.35
C TYR A 72 -4.07 -8.33 -0.75
N GLY A 73 -5.13 -9.05 -0.39
CA GLY A 73 -6.48 -8.73 -0.83
C GLY A 73 -7.05 -7.43 -0.27
N ARG A 74 -7.00 -7.26 1.05
CA ARG A 74 -7.75 -6.21 1.77
C ARG A 74 -7.01 -5.54 2.92
N LEU A 75 -5.74 -5.88 3.18
CA LEU A 75 -4.89 -5.09 4.07
C LEU A 75 -4.34 -3.88 3.33
N THR A 76 -5.18 -2.86 3.22
CA THR A 76 -4.96 -1.73 2.32
C THR A 76 -3.99 -0.66 2.82
N ASN A 77 -3.53 -0.74 4.07
CA ASN A 77 -2.54 0.19 4.64
C ASN A 77 -1.20 -0.53 4.71
N ILE A 78 -0.23 -0.05 3.95
CA ILE A 78 1.10 -0.64 3.82
C ILE A 78 2.10 0.33 4.41
N TYR A 79 2.87 -0.12 5.40
CA TYR A 79 3.93 0.64 6.03
C TYR A 79 5.27 0.08 5.58
N LEU A 80 6.11 0.92 4.97
CA LEU A 80 7.39 0.53 4.40
C LEU A 80 8.55 1.00 5.28
N PHE A 81 9.44 0.05 5.55
CA PHE A 81 10.68 0.26 6.28
C PHE A 81 11.84 -0.42 5.55
N ASN A 82 13.03 0.12 5.70
CA ASN A 82 14.26 -0.50 5.21
C ASN A 82 14.98 -1.17 6.37
N ILE A 83 15.75 -2.22 6.10
CA ILE A 83 16.52 -2.95 7.11
C ILE A 83 17.99 -2.99 6.73
N GLU A 84 18.87 -3.02 7.72
CA GLU A 84 20.31 -3.23 7.51
C GLU A 84 20.75 -4.66 7.87
N THR A 85 19.82 -5.47 8.37
CA THR A 85 20.06 -6.87 8.67
C THR A 85 20.32 -7.64 7.39
N LYS A 86 21.50 -8.26 7.31
CA LYS A 86 21.86 -9.20 6.25
C LYS A 86 20.99 -10.45 6.33
N LYS A 87 21.07 -11.29 5.30
CA LYS A 87 20.46 -12.63 5.31
C LYS A 87 20.87 -13.40 6.57
N ILE A 88 19.92 -14.18 7.08
CA ILE A 88 20.06 -14.93 8.33
C ILE A 88 20.09 -16.41 7.98
N SER A 89 21.02 -17.17 8.58
CA SER A 89 21.03 -18.63 8.42
C SER A 89 19.70 -19.22 8.90
N LYS A 90 19.24 -20.27 8.24
CA LYS A 90 17.95 -20.90 8.59
C LYS A 90 17.89 -21.36 10.04
N GLU A 91 18.99 -21.84 10.63
CA GLU A 91 19.01 -22.34 12.00
C GLU A 91 18.76 -21.20 13.00
N ILE A 92 19.43 -20.06 12.78
CA ILE A 92 19.26 -18.88 13.62
C ILE A 92 17.84 -18.33 13.43
N PHE A 93 17.37 -18.25 12.19
CA PHE A 93 16.03 -17.74 11.89
C PHE A 93 14.94 -18.60 12.53
N PHE A 94 14.98 -19.92 12.35
CA PHE A 94 13.99 -20.84 12.92
C PHE A 94 13.99 -20.81 14.46
N LYS A 95 15.15 -20.65 15.11
CA LYS A 95 15.21 -20.45 16.56
C LYS A 95 14.48 -19.18 16.99
N ARG A 96 14.68 -18.07 16.27
CA ARG A 96 14.02 -16.79 16.54
C ARG A 96 12.52 -16.85 16.26
N VAL A 97 12.11 -17.52 15.19
CA VAL A 97 10.71 -17.76 14.87
C VAL A 97 10.03 -18.60 15.94
N SER A 98 10.70 -19.63 16.50
CA SER A 98 10.16 -20.37 17.64
C SER A 98 9.83 -19.45 18.82
N SER A 99 10.75 -18.56 19.20
CA SER A 99 10.50 -17.57 20.25
C SER A 99 9.34 -16.63 19.92
N LEU A 100 9.19 -16.25 18.65
CA LEU A 100 8.06 -15.45 18.19
C LEU A 100 6.75 -16.22 18.28
N ILE A 101 6.70 -17.48 17.84
CA ILE A 101 5.52 -18.33 17.96
C ILE A 101 5.12 -18.49 19.43
N ASP A 102 6.09 -18.70 20.32
CA ASP A 102 5.84 -18.88 21.76
C ASP A 102 5.17 -17.65 22.40
N GLU A 103 5.56 -16.44 21.99
CA GLU A 103 4.95 -15.18 22.45
C GLU A 103 3.46 -15.09 22.03
N PHE A 104 3.12 -15.52 20.80
CA PHE A 104 1.77 -15.34 20.25
C PHE A 104 0.85 -16.55 20.43
N LYS A 105 1.38 -17.74 20.75
CA LYS A 105 0.56 -18.96 20.91
C LYS A 105 -0.27 -18.99 22.19
N VAL A 106 0.06 -18.18 23.19
CA VAL A 106 -0.60 -18.18 24.52
C VAL A 106 -2.11 -17.92 24.46
N ASN A 107 -2.60 -17.30 23.38
CA ASN A 107 -4.02 -17.01 23.17
C ASN A 107 -4.71 -18.03 22.24
N LEU A 108 -4.00 -19.04 21.75
CA LEU A 108 -4.53 -20.11 20.90
C LEU A 108 -4.98 -21.30 21.77
N SER A 109 -5.90 -22.12 21.25
CA SER A 109 -6.24 -23.39 21.88
C SER A 109 -5.01 -24.32 21.90
N SER A 110 -4.79 -25.03 23.00
CA SER A 110 -3.69 -26.00 23.13
C SER A 110 -3.74 -27.10 22.05
N SER A 111 -4.93 -27.42 21.54
CA SER A 111 -5.13 -28.34 20.41
C SER A 111 -4.44 -27.88 19.12
N LEU A 112 -4.13 -26.58 18.99
CA LEU A 112 -3.46 -26.03 17.81
C LEU A 112 -1.92 -26.08 17.90
N TYR A 113 -1.35 -26.30 19.09
CA TYR A 113 0.10 -26.23 19.31
C TYR A 113 0.92 -27.19 18.44
N PRO A 114 0.47 -28.44 18.18
CA PRO A 114 1.20 -29.36 17.30
C PRO A 114 1.35 -28.87 15.86
N TYR A 115 0.52 -27.92 15.42
CA TYR A 115 0.53 -27.40 14.06
C TYR A 115 1.40 -26.13 13.91
N LEU A 116 1.91 -25.57 15.01
CA LEU A 116 2.75 -24.36 15.01
C LEU A 116 4.22 -24.71 14.74
N SER A 117 4.54 -24.97 13.47
CA SER A 117 5.90 -25.28 13.04
C SER A 117 6.74 -24.03 12.79
N ASN A 118 7.99 -24.00 13.27
CA ASN A 118 8.94 -22.93 12.95
C ASN A 118 9.46 -22.96 11.50
N LYS A 119 9.07 -23.97 10.72
CA LYS A 119 9.32 -24.06 9.27
C LYS A 119 8.17 -23.51 8.42
N GLY A 120 7.03 -23.20 9.02
CA GLY A 120 5.85 -22.65 8.34
C GLY A 120 4.56 -23.37 8.71
N PHE A 121 3.46 -22.63 8.77
CA PHE A 121 2.12 -23.14 9.04
C PHE A 121 1.04 -22.17 8.58
N TYR A 122 -0.18 -22.69 8.41
CA TYR A 122 -1.38 -21.92 8.08
C TYR A 122 -2.53 -22.43 8.95
N LEU A 123 -3.14 -21.55 9.76
CA LEU A 123 -4.21 -21.89 10.70
C LEU A 123 -5.46 -21.01 10.53
N MET A 124 -5.57 -20.29 9.41
CA MET A 124 -6.65 -19.31 9.19
C MET A 124 -8.04 -19.95 9.16
N ASP A 125 -8.15 -21.24 8.87
CA ASP A 125 -9.42 -21.98 8.84
C ASP A 125 -9.78 -22.65 10.18
N THR A 126 -8.85 -22.71 11.14
CA THR A 126 -9.02 -23.41 12.43
C THR A 126 -9.04 -22.46 13.65
N ILE A 127 -8.47 -21.27 13.53
CA ILE A 127 -8.36 -20.33 14.66
C ILE A 127 -9.72 -19.77 15.07
N ASN A 128 -9.99 -19.84 16.38
CA ASN A 128 -11.11 -19.16 17.03
C ASN A 128 -10.69 -18.52 18.37
N VAL A 129 -9.95 -17.42 18.29
CA VAL A 129 -9.71 -16.53 19.44
C VAL A 129 -10.94 -15.67 19.72
N SER A 130 -11.34 -15.59 20.99
CA SER A 130 -12.54 -14.85 21.45
C SER A 130 -12.26 -13.80 22.54
N LYS A 131 -11.12 -13.89 23.24
CA LYS A 131 -10.72 -12.94 24.30
C LYS A 131 -10.42 -11.57 23.69
N GLU A 132 -11.04 -10.51 24.21
CA GLU A 132 -10.78 -9.13 23.76
C GLU A 132 -9.30 -8.75 23.90
N GLY A 133 -8.75 -8.09 22.89
CA GLY A 133 -7.35 -7.66 22.91
C GLY A 133 -6.32 -8.74 22.67
N ALA A 134 -6.72 -10.02 22.68
CA ALA A 134 -5.82 -11.13 22.51
C ALA A 134 -5.16 -11.09 21.12
N ASN A 135 -3.83 -11.02 21.12
CA ASN A 135 -3.00 -11.11 19.91
C ASN A 135 -2.65 -12.58 19.64
N PHE A 136 -2.61 -12.97 18.38
CA PHE A 136 -2.26 -14.33 17.96
C PHE A 136 -1.56 -14.31 16.60
N ILE A 137 -0.84 -15.39 16.30
CA ILE A 137 -0.27 -15.67 14.99
C ILE A 137 -1.19 -16.65 14.25
N ALA A 138 -1.51 -16.34 13.00
CA ALA A 138 -2.45 -17.11 12.18
C ALA A 138 -1.78 -17.92 11.08
N GLY A 139 -0.63 -17.45 10.59
CA GLY A 139 0.14 -18.16 9.60
C GLY A 139 1.54 -17.58 9.48
N TYR A 140 2.44 -18.40 9.00
CA TYR A 140 3.83 -18.04 8.74
C TYR A 140 4.39 -18.92 7.63
N ASP A 141 5.15 -18.31 6.74
CA ASP A 141 5.99 -19.02 5.78
C ASP A 141 7.31 -18.28 5.57
N CYS A 142 8.27 -18.98 4.95
CA CYS A 142 9.54 -18.41 4.57
C CYS A 142 10.07 -19.11 3.31
N VAL A 143 10.97 -18.41 2.62
CA VAL A 143 11.72 -18.93 1.48
C VAL A 143 13.18 -19.05 1.89
N GLU A 144 13.74 -20.24 1.76
CA GLU A 144 15.15 -20.56 2.00
C GLU A 144 15.87 -20.67 0.65
N ASN A 145 17.02 -20.00 0.52
CA ASN A 145 17.94 -20.14 -0.60
C ASN A 145 19.35 -20.33 -0.04
N ASP A 146 20.05 -21.38 -0.46
CA ASP A 146 21.45 -21.66 -0.08
C ASP A 146 21.70 -21.70 1.45
N GLY A 147 20.74 -22.22 2.22
CA GLY A 147 20.83 -22.31 3.69
C GLY A 147 20.52 -21.00 4.44
N GLU A 148 20.19 -19.94 3.72
CA GLU A 148 19.80 -18.65 4.26
C GLU A 148 18.33 -18.32 3.94
N ILE A 149 17.70 -17.53 4.81
CA ILE A 149 16.33 -17.07 4.57
C ILE A 149 16.36 -15.84 3.66
N SER A 150 15.70 -15.94 2.50
CA SER A 150 15.56 -14.83 1.56
C SER A 150 14.37 -13.93 1.89
N SER A 151 13.26 -14.54 2.32
CA SER A 151 12.06 -13.80 2.70
C SER A 151 11.21 -14.57 3.70
N ALA A 152 10.41 -13.86 4.48
CA ALA A 152 9.45 -14.44 5.41
C ALA A 152 8.17 -13.62 5.49
N ARG A 153 7.03 -14.29 5.65
CA ARG A 153 5.73 -13.65 5.81
C ARG A 153 5.07 -14.18 7.07
N LEU A 154 4.51 -13.27 7.86
CA LEU A 154 3.79 -13.59 9.09
C LEU A 154 2.43 -12.90 9.07
N LEU A 155 1.37 -13.62 9.40
CA LEU A 155 0.03 -13.07 9.58
C LEU A 155 -0.34 -13.13 11.05
N PHE A 156 -0.73 -11.98 11.60
CA PHE A 156 -1.19 -11.81 12.96
C PHE A 156 -2.64 -11.37 12.99
N GLY A 157 -3.30 -11.64 14.10
CA GLY A 157 -4.61 -11.11 14.40
C GLY A 157 -4.69 -10.60 15.82
N ARG A 158 -5.60 -9.65 16.03
CA ARG A 158 -6.06 -9.22 17.34
C ARG A 158 -7.58 -9.31 17.37
N ASN A 159 -8.13 -9.96 18.40
CA ASN A 159 -9.57 -10.03 18.57
C ASN A 159 -10.11 -8.69 19.10
N VAL A 160 -11.02 -8.07 18.35
CA VAL A 160 -11.59 -6.76 18.62
C VAL A 160 -13.10 -6.75 18.46
N TYR A 161 -13.75 -5.74 19.03
CA TYR A 161 -15.18 -5.52 18.90
C TYR A 161 -15.45 -4.20 18.15
N ARG A 162 -16.33 -4.27 17.15
CA ARG A 162 -16.76 -3.11 16.36
C ARG A 162 -18.23 -2.82 16.61
N ARG A 163 -18.56 -1.55 16.88
CA ARG A 163 -19.95 -1.09 16.88
C ARG A 163 -20.38 -0.84 15.44
N GLN A 164 -21.47 -1.47 15.05
CA GLN A 164 -22.12 -1.21 13.77
C GLN A 164 -23.11 -0.05 13.89
N GLN A 165 -23.61 0.45 12.75
CA GLN A 165 -24.55 1.57 12.69
C GLN A 165 -25.87 1.33 13.45
N ASN A 166 -26.21 0.07 13.73
CA ASN A 166 -27.43 -0.33 14.45
C ASN A 166 -27.17 -0.64 15.94
N ASP A 167 -26.09 -0.12 16.53
CA ASP A 167 -25.60 -0.42 17.89
C ASP A 167 -25.26 -1.90 18.19
N GLN A 168 -25.32 -2.77 17.17
CA GLN A 168 -24.85 -4.15 17.28
C GLN A 168 -23.32 -4.19 17.39
N VAL A 169 -22.83 -5.00 18.34
CA VAL A 169 -21.39 -5.21 18.55
C VAL A 169 -20.97 -6.50 17.84
N LYS A 170 -20.13 -6.37 16.81
CA LYS A 170 -19.57 -7.50 16.06
C LYS A 170 -18.19 -7.86 16.60
N ASN A 171 -17.98 -9.15 16.88
CA ASN A 171 -16.66 -9.71 17.19
C ASN A 171 -15.90 -10.03 15.89
N GLU A 172 -14.71 -9.48 15.73
CA GLU A 172 -13.92 -9.60 14.49
C GLU A 172 -12.41 -9.61 14.78
N TYR A 173 -11.62 -9.88 13.74
CA TYR A 173 -10.17 -9.79 13.81
C TYR A 173 -9.67 -8.52 13.14
N LEU A 174 -8.89 -7.74 13.89
CA LEU A 174 -7.96 -6.76 13.34
C LEU A 174 -6.73 -7.53 12.88
N LEU A 175 -6.59 -7.70 11.56
CA LEU A 175 -5.46 -8.42 10.97
C LEU A 175 -4.32 -7.49 10.62
N GLY A 176 -3.10 -8.01 10.74
CA GLY A 176 -1.91 -7.35 10.26
C GLY A 176 -0.88 -8.38 9.84
N ALA A 177 -0.21 -8.13 8.73
CA ALA A 177 0.82 -9.01 8.21
C ALA A 177 2.17 -8.30 8.18
N VAL A 178 3.24 -9.06 8.35
CA VAL A 178 4.61 -8.60 8.22
C VAL A 178 5.29 -9.41 7.14
N GLU A 179 5.88 -8.73 6.16
CA GLU A 179 6.70 -9.32 5.11
C GLU A 179 8.11 -8.77 5.21
N ILE A 180 9.08 -9.66 5.30
CA ILE A 180 10.50 -9.35 5.37
C ILE A 180 11.15 -9.90 4.10
N ASP A 181 11.84 -9.05 3.36
CA ASP A 181 12.62 -9.44 2.18
C ASP A 181 14.07 -9.03 2.43
N PHE A 182 14.93 -10.02 2.71
CA PHE A 182 16.35 -9.81 3.00
C PHE A 182 17.16 -9.51 1.73
N ASN A 183 16.67 -9.89 0.55
CA ASN A 183 17.31 -9.55 -0.73
C ASN A 183 17.10 -8.08 -1.05
N LYS A 184 15.86 -7.59 -0.90
CA LYS A 184 15.49 -6.19 -1.17
C LYS A 184 15.74 -5.28 0.03
N GLN A 185 16.14 -5.84 1.18
CA GLN A 185 16.34 -5.12 2.44
C GLN A 185 15.09 -4.32 2.89
N THR A 186 13.92 -4.93 2.74
CA THR A 186 12.64 -4.31 3.10
C THR A 186 11.94 -5.04 4.25
N PHE A 187 11.30 -4.26 5.11
CA PHE A 187 10.36 -4.73 6.13
C PHE A 187 9.03 -4.01 5.90
N THR A 188 8.00 -4.78 5.54
CA THR A 188 6.71 -4.25 5.13
C THR A 188 5.64 -4.73 6.11
N ILE A 189 4.78 -3.81 6.57
CA ILE A 189 3.64 -4.15 7.42
C ILE A 189 2.35 -3.82 6.67
N TYR A 190 1.47 -4.80 6.54
CA TYR A 190 0.15 -4.63 5.96
C TYR A 190 -0.89 -4.62 7.07
N THR A 191 -1.78 -3.64 7.10
CA THR A 191 -2.93 -3.59 8.01
C THR A 191 -4.18 -3.09 7.29
N ARG A 192 -5.32 -3.21 7.96
CA ARG A 192 -6.54 -2.50 7.60
C ARG A 192 -6.92 -1.59 8.75
N ASN A 193 -7.39 -0.38 8.45
CA ASN A 193 -7.90 0.54 9.45
C ASN A 193 -9.44 0.49 9.49
N PRO A 194 -10.05 -0.41 10.30
CA PRO A 194 -11.49 -0.45 10.43
C PRO A 194 -12.02 0.79 11.18
N ALA A 195 -13.11 1.35 10.68
CA ALA A 195 -13.86 2.39 11.39
C ALA A 195 -14.75 1.77 12.49
N GLY A 196 -15.04 2.53 13.56
CA GLY A 196 -16.05 2.15 14.55
C GLY A 196 -15.63 1.09 15.58
N LEU A 197 -14.33 0.89 15.82
CA LEU A 197 -13.89 0.06 16.94
C LEU A 197 -14.33 0.70 18.25
N ALA A 198 -14.92 -0.10 19.15
CA ALA A 198 -15.40 0.37 20.44
C ALA A 198 -14.78 -0.48 21.55
N PRO A 199 -14.22 0.13 22.62
CA PRO A 199 -13.92 -0.60 23.84
C PRO A 199 -15.22 -1.11 24.47
N ARG A 200 -15.19 -2.33 25.01
CA ARG A 200 -16.37 -3.00 25.56
C ARG A 200 -16.89 -2.39 26.87
N GLU A 201 -16.10 -1.61 27.60
CA GLU A 201 -16.49 -1.07 28.91
C GLU A 201 -16.41 0.46 29.02
N LYS A 202 -17.56 1.08 29.35
CA LYS A 202 -17.70 2.50 29.73
C LYS A 202 -17.53 2.74 31.25
N ASN A 203 -17.17 1.72 32.05
CA ASN A 203 -17.19 1.79 33.52
C ASN A 203 -15.81 1.60 34.16
N ILE A 204 -14.78 2.27 33.65
CA ILE A 204 -13.48 2.33 34.32
C ILE A 204 -13.11 3.80 34.47
N SER A 205 -12.97 4.21 35.73
CA SER A 205 -12.67 5.58 36.18
C SER A 205 -11.41 6.13 35.51
N GLU A 206 -11.37 7.45 35.36
CA GLU A 206 -10.37 8.22 34.60
C GLU A 206 -8.91 8.11 35.11
N LYS A 207 -8.63 7.26 36.12
CA LYS A 207 -7.29 7.01 36.66
C LYS A 207 -6.56 5.80 36.04
N GLU A 208 -7.21 5.01 35.18
CA GLU A 208 -6.58 3.90 34.43
C GLU A 208 -6.42 4.20 32.92
N ASN A 209 -6.15 5.46 32.57
CA ASN A 209 -6.08 5.91 31.18
C ASN A 209 -4.76 5.54 30.44
N GLU A 210 -3.80 4.88 31.08
CA GLU A 210 -2.53 4.50 30.45
C GLU A 210 -2.61 3.23 29.59
N GLY A 211 -3.66 2.39 29.72
CA GLY A 211 -3.82 1.15 28.94
C GLY A 211 -4.68 1.26 27.68
N LYS A 212 -5.40 2.38 27.46
CA LYS A 212 -6.37 2.51 26.35
C LYS A 212 -5.73 2.88 25.00
N GLU A 213 -4.49 3.39 25.00
CA GLU A 213 -3.75 3.67 23.76
C GLU A 213 -3.21 2.39 23.07
N GLU A 214 -3.03 1.29 23.80
CA GLU A 214 -2.53 0.01 23.26
C GLU A 214 -3.49 -0.66 22.25
N TYR A 215 -4.77 -0.31 22.30
CA TYR A 215 -5.83 -0.85 21.45
C TYR A 215 -6.06 -0.04 20.16
N SER A 216 -5.33 1.05 19.96
CA SER A 216 -5.49 1.90 18.79
C SER A 216 -5.06 1.16 17.52
N VAL A 217 -5.99 1.00 16.58
CA VAL A 217 -5.73 0.55 15.19
C VAL A 217 -4.54 1.27 14.58
N TYR A 218 -4.42 2.56 14.87
CA TYR A 218 -3.35 3.40 14.35
C TYR A 218 -1.97 3.02 14.89
N LYS A 219 -1.87 2.39 16.07
CA LYS A 219 -0.60 1.91 16.65
C LYS A 219 -0.34 0.42 16.40
N TYR A 220 -1.28 -0.32 15.80
CA TYR A 220 -1.10 -1.76 15.59
C TYR A 220 0.10 -2.08 14.69
N HIS A 221 0.34 -1.26 13.66
CA HIS A 221 1.54 -1.39 12.83
C HIS A 221 2.83 -1.18 13.65
N SER A 222 2.89 -0.20 14.57
CA SER A 222 4.04 0.01 15.45
C SER A 222 4.27 -1.17 16.38
N TYR A 223 3.21 -1.71 16.97
CA TYR A 223 3.27 -2.93 17.79
C TYR A 223 3.87 -4.11 17.02
N LEU A 224 3.37 -4.38 15.80
CA LEU A 224 3.92 -5.43 14.95
C LEU A 224 5.37 -5.15 14.57
N LYS A 225 5.71 -3.90 14.22
CA LYS A 225 7.08 -3.48 13.91
C LYS A 225 8.01 -3.84 15.06
N GLU A 226 7.72 -3.37 16.26
CA GLU A 226 8.59 -3.53 17.44
C GLU A 226 8.70 -4.99 17.86
N LYS A 227 7.57 -5.71 17.98
CA LYS A 227 7.57 -7.11 18.40
C LYS A 227 8.30 -8.01 17.41
N VAL A 228 7.98 -7.92 16.13
CA VAL A 228 8.58 -8.80 15.12
C VAL A 228 10.05 -8.47 14.91
N SER A 229 10.41 -7.18 14.80
CA SER A 229 11.81 -6.80 14.61
C SER A 229 12.69 -7.17 15.80
N SER A 230 12.21 -7.00 17.04
CA SER A 230 12.94 -7.38 18.25
C SER A 230 13.16 -8.90 18.34
N LEU A 231 12.08 -9.69 18.22
CA LEU A 231 12.14 -11.15 18.37
C LEU A 231 12.92 -11.83 17.24
N LEU A 232 12.84 -11.29 16.02
CA LEU A 232 13.60 -11.79 14.87
C LEU A 232 15.00 -11.16 14.75
N GLY A 233 15.37 -10.23 15.63
CA GLY A 233 16.66 -9.54 15.60
C GLY A 233 16.92 -8.79 14.29
N ILE A 234 15.89 -8.11 13.78
CA ILE A 234 15.91 -7.30 12.56
C ILE A 234 16.13 -5.85 12.95
N LYS A 235 17.16 -5.22 12.38
CA LYS A 235 17.48 -3.81 12.60
C LYS A 235 16.86 -2.98 11.47
N ILE A 236 15.83 -2.24 11.85
CA ILE A 236 15.12 -1.31 10.97
C ILE A 236 15.87 0.03 10.92
N ILE A 237 16.12 0.51 9.72
CA ILE A 237 16.71 1.83 9.45
C ILE A 237 15.63 2.89 9.70
N LYS A 238 16.00 3.95 10.41
CA LYS A 238 15.10 5.08 10.65
C LYS A 238 14.74 5.75 9.32
N PRO A 239 13.45 5.90 8.98
CA PRO A 239 13.05 6.56 7.73
C PRO A 239 13.53 8.01 7.67
N SER A 240 14.02 8.42 6.50
CA SER A 240 14.30 9.83 6.20
C SER A 240 13.11 10.43 5.48
N THR A 241 12.30 11.20 6.21
CA THR A 241 11.14 11.89 5.61
C THR A 241 11.57 12.78 4.45
N ILE A 242 12.74 13.44 4.53
CA ILE A 242 13.20 14.33 3.46
C ILE A 242 13.50 13.54 2.19
N ASP A 243 14.20 12.41 2.30
CA ASP A 243 14.60 11.61 1.12
C ASP A 243 13.39 10.90 0.52
N ASP A 244 12.47 10.41 1.36
CA ASP A 244 11.18 9.88 0.90
C ASP A 244 10.38 10.95 0.13
N GLN A 245 10.26 12.18 0.68
CA GLN A 245 9.52 13.28 0.03
C GLN A 245 10.16 13.72 -1.30
N LYS A 246 11.50 13.73 -1.38
CA LYS A 246 12.24 14.00 -2.62
C LYS A 246 12.06 12.87 -3.64
N GLY A 247 12.13 11.61 -3.20
CA GLY A 247 11.88 10.44 -4.04
C GLY A 247 10.47 10.44 -4.63
N MET A 248 9.47 10.76 -3.80
CA MET A 248 8.08 10.95 -4.24
C MET A 248 7.94 12.07 -5.27
N TYR A 249 8.60 13.22 -5.04
CA TYR A 249 8.63 14.32 -6.00
C TYR A 249 9.22 13.87 -7.33
N LYS A 250 10.40 13.23 -7.32
CA LYS A 250 11.09 12.79 -8.52
C LYS A 250 10.25 11.81 -9.34
N LEU A 251 9.65 10.83 -8.68
CA LEU A 251 8.75 9.88 -9.37
C LEU A 251 7.53 10.60 -9.98
N CYS A 252 6.91 11.52 -9.24
CA CYS A 252 5.79 12.30 -9.74
C CYS A 252 6.17 13.19 -10.94
N ALA A 253 7.30 13.88 -10.85
CA ALA A 253 7.82 14.75 -11.89
C ALA A 253 8.18 13.94 -13.15
N ASP A 254 8.92 12.84 -13.02
CA ASP A 254 9.28 11.96 -14.14
C ASP A 254 8.05 11.47 -14.91
N LEU A 255 7.01 11.02 -14.20
CA LEU A 255 5.76 10.54 -14.82
C LEU A 255 4.99 11.68 -15.51
N PHE A 256 4.91 12.84 -14.86
CA PHE A 256 4.23 14.01 -15.43
C PHE A 256 4.97 14.51 -16.67
N ASP A 257 6.28 14.71 -16.58
CA ASP A 257 7.12 15.26 -17.63
C ASP A 257 7.08 14.38 -18.88
N ARG A 258 7.18 13.05 -18.73
CA ARG A 258 7.04 12.11 -19.85
C ARG A 258 5.67 12.18 -20.50
N LEU A 259 4.61 12.29 -19.71
CA LEU A 259 3.24 12.34 -20.23
C LEU A 259 2.98 13.60 -21.06
N VAL A 260 3.53 14.74 -20.65
CA VAL A 260 3.31 16.04 -21.31
C VAL A 260 4.46 16.50 -22.20
N GLU A 261 5.49 15.68 -22.43
CA GLU A 261 6.71 16.06 -23.15
C GLU A 261 6.40 16.60 -24.56
N GLU A 262 5.64 15.84 -25.34
CA GLU A 262 5.28 16.21 -26.71
C GLU A 262 4.37 17.45 -26.77
N PRO A 263 3.25 17.53 -26.01
CA PRO A 263 2.47 18.78 -25.90
C PRO A 263 3.30 19.98 -25.48
N ARG A 264 4.23 19.80 -24.53
CA ARG A 264 5.15 20.84 -24.06
C ARG A 264 6.04 21.33 -25.19
N LYS A 265 6.69 20.42 -25.92
CA LYS A 265 7.54 20.76 -27.08
C LYS A 265 6.74 21.55 -28.12
N MET A 266 5.57 21.05 -28.51
CA MET A 266 4.71 21.69 -29.51
C MET A 266 4.31 23.11 -29.10
N VAL A 267 3.85 23.31 -27.86
CA VAL A 267 3.47 24.64 -27.36
C VAL A 267 4.69 25.55 -27.27
N PHE A 268 5.81 25.07 -26.75
CA PHE A 268 6.96 25.92 -26.49
C PHE A 268 7.62 26.37 -27.79
N GLU A 269 7.80 25.46 -28.76
CA GLU A 269 8.36 25.77 -30.09
C GLU A 269 7.54 26.81 -30.84
N ASN A 270 6.21 26.80 -30.68
CA ASN A 270 5.31 27.73 -31.39
C ASN A 270 5.04 29.05 -30.64
N THR A 271 5.39 29.15 -29.35
CA THR A 271 5.03 30.32 -28.53
C THR A 271 6.22 31.02 -27.86
N ASN A 272 7.39 30.40 -27.77
CA ASN A 272 8.51 30.90 -26.96
C ASN A 272 8.92 32.34 -27.31
N ASP A 273 9.13 32.64 -28.59
CA ASP A 273 9.56 33.98 -29.03
C ASP A 273 8.51 35.06 -28.70
N LEU A 274 7.23 34.71 -28.84
CA LEU A 274 6.13 35.60 -28.51
C LEU A 274 6.06 35.84 -27.00
N VAL A 275 6.21 34.77 -26.19
CA VAL A 275 6.24 34.86 -24.72
C VAL A 275 7.39 35.75 -24.26
N GLN A 276 8.62 35.50 -24.71
CA GLN A 276 9.79 36.31 -24.34
C GLN A 276 9.60 37.79 -24.69
N LYS A 277 9.10 38.07 -25.90
CA LYS A 277 8.80 39.44 -26.33
C LYS A 277 7.74 40.09 -25.45
N LYS A 278 6.67 39.38 -25.11
CA LYS A 278 5.57 39.89 -24.27
C LYS A 278 6.02 40.09 -22.82
N VAL A 279 6.79 39.18 -22.25
CA VAL A 279 7.36 39.33 -20.92
C VAL A 279 8.26 40.56 -20.87
N LYS A 280 9.17 40.73 -21.83
CA LYS A 280 10.03 41.91 -21.90
C LYS A 280 9.24 43.23 -21.95
N GLN A 281 8.12 43.25 -22.68
CA GLN A 281 7.20 44.39 -22.72
C GLN A 281 6.51 44.63 -21.37
N LEU A 282 6.02 43.59 -20.71
CA LEU A 282 5.35 43.68 -19.41
C LEU A 282 6.31 44.12 -18.30
N ILE A 283 7.51 43.57 -18.25
CA ILE A 283 8.54 43.93 -17.27
C ILE A 283 8.94 45.40 -17.41
N ARG A 284 9.05 45.92 -18.65
CA ARG A 284 9.28 47.35 -18.87
C ARG A 284 8.19 48.21 -18.24
N LYS A 285 6.92 47.87 -18.49
CA LYS A 285 5.77 48.58 -17.91
C LYS A 285 5.74 48.49 -16.37
N ILE A 286 6.03 47.32 -15.80
CA ILE A 286 6.10 47.14 -14.34
C ILE A 286 7.23 47.99 -13.75
N SER A 287 8.37 48.07 -14.43
CA SER A 287 9.51 48.89 -14.01
C SER A 287 9.21 50.39 -14.05
N GLU A 288 8.27 50.83 -14.90
CA GLU A 288 7.80 52.22 -14.92
C GLU A 288 6.90 52.54 -13.71
N LEU A 289 6.29 51.53 -13.08
CA LEU A 289 5.42 51.67 -11.90
C LEU A 289 6.15 51.57 -10.57
N GLY A 290 7.43 51.16 -10.55
CA GLY A 290 8.17 50.95 -9.31
C GLY A 290 9.52 50.28 -9.52
N ASN A 291 9.90 49.40 -8.59
CA ASN A 291 11.18 48.72 -8.66
C ASN A 291 11.25 47.76 -9.86
N LYS A 292 12.37 47.82 -10.57
CA LYS A 292 12.65 46.93 -11.71
C LYS A 292 12.77 45.47 -11.23
N PRO A 293 11.99 44.54 -11.79
CA PRO A 293 12.13 43.12 -11.51
C PRO A 293 13.54 42.60 -11.84
N THR A 294 14.02 41.67 -11.03
CA THR A 294 15.28 40.96 -11.24
C THR A 294 15.22 40.04 -12.46
N ARG A 295 16.39 39.59 -12.91
CA ARG A 295 16.49 38.60 -14.00
C ARG A 295 15.76 37.30 -13.65
N ASN A 296 15.92 36.80 -12.42
CA ASN A 296 15.27 35.58 -11.97
C ASN A 296 13.74 35.72 -11.93
N GLU A 297 13.22 36.88 -11.53
CA GLU A 297 11.76 37.14 -11.55
C GLU A 297 11.22 37.20 -12.99
N THR A 298 12.01 37.73 -13.92
CA THR A 298 11.67 37.77 -15.34
C THR A 298 11.62 36.36 -15.94
N GLU A 299 12.66 35.55 -15.73
CA GLU A 299 12.73 34.16 -16.19
C GLU A 299 11.61 33.30 -15.56
N ASN A 300 11.28 33.53 -14.28
CA ASN A 300 10.16 32.86 -13.62
C ASN A 300 8.80 33.24 -14.24
N LEU A 301 8.62 34.50 -14.66
CA LEU A 301 7.39 34.92 -15.35
C LEU A 301 7.26 34.26 -16.73
N GLU A 302 8.36 34.13 -17.47
CA GLU A 302 8.38 33.39 -18.76
C GLU A 302 7.94 31.94 -18.56
N LYS A 303 8.54 31.23 -17.60
CA LYS A 303 8.16 29.85 -17.26
C LYS A 303 6.70 29.72 -16.85
N LYS A 304 6.19 30.65 -16.04
CA LYS A 304 4.78 30.66 -15.61
C LYS A 304 3.82 30.84 -16.78
N LEU A 305 4.11 31.76 -17.71
CA LEU A 305 3.28 31.95 -18.90
C LEU A 305 3.31 30.72 -19.82
N GLN A 306 4.49 30.12 -20.02
CA GLN A 306 4.63 28.89 -20.79
C GLN A 306 3.85 27.72 -20.17
N ALA A 307 3.93 27.54 -18.85
CA ALA A 307 3.15 26.52 -18.14
C ALA A 307 1.65 26.74 -18.30
N LEU A 308 1.16 27.98 -18.20
CA LEU A 308 -0.24 28.31 -18.41
C LEU A 308 -0.71 28.02 -19.84
N LEU A 309 0.10 28.35 -20.85
CA LEU A 309 -0.21 28.05 -22.26
C LEU A 309 -0.27 26.53 -22.49
N LEU A 310 0.64 25.76 -21.89
CA LEU A 310 0.60 24.30 -21.92
C LEU A 310 -0.70 23.77 -21.27
N GLY A 311 -1.10 24.33 -20.13
CA GLY A 311 -2.35 23.98 -19.46
C GLY A 311 -3.58 24.21 -20.33
N VAL A 312 -3.66 25.37 -21.00
CA VAL A 312 -4.74 25.69 -21.94
C VAL A 312 -4.75 24.72 -23.12
N TYR A 313 -3.58 24.39 -23.67
CA TYR A 313 -3.48 23.44 -24.77
C TYR A 313 -4.00 22.06 -24.35
N ILE A 314 -3.55 21.53 -23.20
CA ILE A 314 -3.95 20.22 -22.72
C ILE A 314 -5.46 20.20 -22.43
N SER A 315 -6.01 21.18 -21.72
CA SER A 315 -7.44 21.19 -21.40
C SER A 315 -8.36 21.33 -22.62
N THR A 316 -7.85 21.89 -23.72
CA THR A 316 -8.61 22.07 -24.98
C THR A 316 -8.48 20.88 -25.92
N ASN A 317 -7.32 20.22 -25.97
CA ASN A 317 -6.99 19.23 -27.01
C ASN A 317 -6.86 17.79 -26.49
N MET A 318 -6.82 17.57 -25.18
CA MET A 318 -6.63 16.25 -24.58
C MET A 318 -7.58 16.07 -23.40
N ASP A 319 -8.47 15.10 -23.49
CA ASP A 319 -9.31 14.75 -22.35
C ASP A 319 -8.57 13.84 -21.37
N ALA A 320 -9.23 13.53 -20.24
CA ALA A 320 -8.63 12.66 -19.22
C ALA A 320 -8.42 11.22 -19.72
N SER A 321 -9.20 10.76 -20.70
CA SER A 321 -9.04 9.45 -21.34
C SER A 321 -7.85 9.42 -22.27
N ASP A 322 -7.69 10.42 -23.13
CA ASP A 322 -6.56 10.56 -24.05
C ASP A 322 -5.23 10.54 -23.28
N LEU A 323 -5.17 11.24 -22.15
CA LEU A 323 -4.00 11.25 -21.27
C LEU A 323 -3.71 9.87 -20.63
N ARG A 324 -4.74 9.05 -20.35
CA ARG A 324 -4.53 7.68 -19.85
C ARG A 324 -4.00 6.77 -20.95
N THR A 325 -4.61 6.82 -22.13
CA THR A 325 -4.18 6.05 -23.30
C THR A 325 -2.75 6.42 -23.65
N LYS A 326 -2.41 7.71 -23.69
CA LYS A 326 -1.02 8.16 -23.89
C LYS A 326 -0.06 7.64 -22.82
N ALA A 327 -0.47 7.62 -21.55
CA ALA A 327 0.35 7.06 -20.48
C ALA A 327 0.62 5.55 -20.69
N ARG A 328 -0.35 4.80 -21.22
CA ARG A 328 -0.19 3.39 -21.62
C ARG A 328 0.75 3.24 -22.82
N GLU A 329 0.55 4.01 -23.89
CA GLU A 329 1.39 4.00 -25.09
C GLU A 329 2.87 4.32 -24.78
N LEU A 330 3.11 5.17 -23.77
CA LEU A 330 4.46 5.50 -23.28
C LEU A 330 5.02 4.44 -22.32
N SER A 331 4.32 3.33 -22.09
CA SER A 331 4.63 2.27 -21.14
C SER A 331 4.96 2.83 -19.76
N LEU A 332 4.20 3.83 -19.31
CA LEU A 332 4.34 4.33 -17.93
C LEU A 332 3.76 3.28 -16.97
N ILE A 333 4.28 3.25 -15.74
CA ILE A 333 3.75 2.40 -14.66
C ILE A 333 2.38 2.88 -14.13
N GLY A 334 1.94 4.05 -14.59
CA GLY A 334 0.75 4.75 -14.11
C GLY A 334 0.92 6.26 -14.24
N TYR A 335 0.14 7.01 -13.49
CA TYR A 335 0.18 8.47 -13.51
C TYR A 335 -0.24 9.08 -12.16
N PRO A 336 0.34 10.23 -11.77
CA PRO A 336 -0.11 11.01 -10.63
C PRO A 336 -1.56 11.47 -10.82
N THR A 337 -2.37 11.49 -9.76
CA THR A 337 -3.72 12.08 -9.79
C THR A 337 -3.85 13.30 -8.90
N LYS A 338 -3.10 13.36 -7.78
CA LYS A 338 -3.16 14.46 -6.81
C LYS A 338 -1.84 14.62 -6.07
N ILE A 339 -1.39 15.84 -5.83
CA ILE A 339 -0.22 16.15 -5.02
C ILE A 339 -0.58 17.12 -3.90
N ASP A 340 0.05 16.93 -2.74
CA ASP A 340 0.02 17.84 -1.60
C ASP A 340 1.47 18.24 -1.27
N TYR A 341 1.75 19.54 -1.27
CA TYR A 341 3.09 20.08 -1.06
C TYR A 341 3.05 21.36 -0.23
N LYS A 342 4.20 21.75 0.32
CA LYS A 342 4.37 23.04 1.01
C LYS A 342 5.12 23.99 0.11
N ASN A 343 4.51 25.13 -0.19
CA ASN A 343 5.20 26.15 -0.99
C ASN A 343 6.25 26.90 -0.17
N SER A 344 7.04 27.76 -0.84
CA SER A 344 8.11 28.57 -0.24
C SER A 344 7.64 29.50 0.88
N ARG A 345 6.35 29.83 0.95
CA ARG A 345 5.73 30.62 2.03
C ARG A 345 5.20 29.74 3.17
N THR A 346 5.51 28.44 3.18
CA THR A 346 5.05 27.42 4.13
C THR A 346 3.54 27.12 4.14
N ASN A 347 2.79 27.63 3.16
CA ASN A 347 1.38 27.29 2.99
C ASN A 347 1.25 25.90 2.37
N ARG A 348 0.36 25.08 2.93
CA ARG A 348 -0.03 23.80 2.34
C ARG A 348 -0.85 24.06 1.08
N SER A 349 -0.40 23.52 -0.03
CA SER A 349 -1.05 23.59 -1.33
C SER A 349 -1.38 22.17 -1.80
N SER A 350 -2.47 22.03 -2.56
CA SER A 350 -2.94 20.75 -3.09
C SER A 350 -3.51 20.97 -4.49
N THR A 351 -3.21 20.07 -5.42
CA THR A 351 -3.77 20.12 -6.77
C THR A 351 -4.02 18.72 -7.32
N GLY A 352 -4.94 18.60 -8.26
CA GLY A 352 -5.39 17.34 -8.86
C GLY A 352 -6.70 16.80 -8.29
N THR A 353 -6.96 15.51 -8.55
CA THR A 353 -8.23 14.86 -8.24
C THR A 353 -8.04 13.57 -7.43
N SER A 354 -9.04 13.23 -6.63
CA SER A 354 -9.13 11.92 -5.97
C SER A 354 -9.68 10.83 -6.89
N THR A 355 -9.85 11.08 -8.18
CA THR A 355 -10.42 10.10 -9.12
C THR A 355 -9.31 9.32 -9.81
N ALA A 356 -9.34 7.99 -9.69
CA ALA A 356 -8.32 7.12 -10.26
C ALA A 356 -8.11 7.31 -11.78
N LYS A 357 -9.20 7.57 -12.53
CA LYS A 357 -9.17 7.71 -13.98
C LYS A 357 -8.82 9.12 -14.49
N ARG A 358 -8.41 10.05 -13.62
CA ARG A 358 -8.08 11.43 -14.02
C ARG A 358 -6.62 11.77 -13.69
N PRO A 359 -5.71 11.71 -14.67
CA PRO A 359 -4.34 12.16 -14.51
C PRO A 359 -4.26 13.61 -14.05
N ILE A 360 -3.27 13.94 -13.23
CA ILE A 360 -3.10 15.31 -12.71
C ILE A 360 -2.83 16.32 -13.83
N ALA A 361 -2.29 15.86 -14.97
CA ALA A 361 -2.05 16.68 -16.15
C ALA A 361 -3.34 17.30 -16.72
N SER A 362 -4.52 16.73 -16.43
CA SER A 362 -5.81 17.32 -16.82
C SER A 362 -6.31 18.41 -15.86
N SER A 363 -5.53 18.78 -14.84
CA SER A 363 -5.93 19.74 -13.81
C SER A 363 -5.47 21.15 -14.15
N ASP A 364 -6.40 22.07 -14.39
CA ASP A 364 -6.09 23.48 -14.73
C ASP A 364 -5.22 24.16 -13.65
N THR A 365 -5.49 23.84 -12.37
CA THR A 365 -4.78 24.39 -11.23
C THR A 365 -3.33 23.91 -11.13
N LEU A 366 -2.96 22.79 -11.76
CA LEU A 366 -1.57 22.30 -11.76
C LEU A 366 -0.65 23.30 -12.45
N TYR A 367 -1.02 23.76 -13.64
CA TYR A 367 -0.17 24.63 -14.46
C TYR A 367 0.02 26.02 -13.85
N SER A 368 -0.97 26.50 -13.11
CA SER A 368 -0.85 27.75 -12.33
C SER A 368 0.16 27.63 -11.18
N LEU A 369 0.36 26.40 -10.69
CA LEU A 369 1.18 26.07 -9.53
C LEU A 369 2.48 25.34 -9.91
N LEU A 370 2.70 25.08 -11.20
CA LEU A 370 3.74 24.16 -11.67
C LEU A 370 5.14 24.64 -11.27
N THR A 371 5.44 25.93 -11.47
CA THR A 371 6.72 26.49 -11.03
C THR A 371 6.91 26.43 -9.52
N ASP A 372 5.83 26.59 -8.75
CA ASP A 372 5.92 26.52 -7.29
C ASP A 372 6.16 25.07 -6.85
N PHE A 373 5.52 24.11 -7.52
CA PHE A 373 5.77 22.69 -7.33
C PHE A 373 7.22 22.31 -7.68
N GLU A 374 7.72 22.72 -8.85
CA GLU A 374 9.10 22.47 -9.29
C GLU A 374 10.14 23.00 -8.30
N ASN A 375 9.88 24.17 -7.72
CA ASN A 375 10.78 24.78 -6.74
C ASN A 375 10.79 24.07 -5.37
N THR A 376 9.78 23.26 -5.05
CA THR A 376 9.66 22.64 -3.72
C THR A 376 10.41 21.32 -3.62
N GLU A 377 10.54 20.59 -4.74
CA GLU A 377 11.26 19.32 -4.87
C GLU A 377 10.89 18.26 -3.81
N LYS A 378 9.73 18.41 -3.15
CA LYS A 378 9.30 17.60 -2.01
C LYS A 378 7.79 17.49 -1.98
N LEU A 379 7.30 16.27 -1.78
CA LEU A 379 5.87 15.98 -1.64
C LEU A 379 5.57 15.39 -0.27
N ASP A 380 4.77 16.09 0.55
CA ASP A 380 4.31 15.57 1.84
C ASP A 380 3.38 14.36 1.64
N LYS A 381 2.52 14.43 0.61
CA LYS A 381 1.55 13.40 0.27
C LYS A 381 1.25 13.43 -1.23
N TRP A 382 1.04 12.25 -1.81
CA TRP A 382 0.85 12.09 -3.25
C TRP A 382 -0.14 10.94 -3.53
N SER A 383 -1.02 11.12 -4.51
CA SER A 383 -1.90 10.06 -5.00
C SER A 383 -1.52 9.69 -6.42
N MET A 384 -1.45 8.38 -6.66
CA MET A 384 -1.07 7.79 -7.93
C MET A 384 -2.08 6.73 -8.34
N SER A 385 -2.36 6.70 -9.63
CA SER A 385 -3.04 5.58 -10.28
C SER A 385 -2.02 4.69 -10.94
N TRP A 386 -2.11 3.40 -10.66
CA TRP A 386 -1.23 2.36 -11.18
C TRP A 386 -2.04 1.49 -12.10
N PHE A 387 -1.47 1.19 -13.24
CA PHE A 387 -2.03 0.24 -14.18
C PHE A 387 -2.14 -1.15 -13.55
N PHE A 388 -3.34 -1.73 -13.63
CA PHE A 388 -3.66 -2.98 -12.91
C PHE A 388 -3.15 -4.21 -13.65
N ASP A 389 -3.45 -4.32 -14.94
CA ASP A 389 -2.81 -5.32 -15.79
C ASP A 389 -1.41 -4.83 -16.20
N LEU A 390 -0.42 -5.65 -15.85
CA LEU A 390 1.01 -5.42 -16.09
C LEU A 390 1.50 -6.06 -17.39
N LYS A 391 0.66 -6.84 -18.07
CA LYS A 391 0.98 -7.57 -19.30
C LYS A 391 0.17 -7.08 -20.49
N ASP A 392 -1.07 -6.66 -20.25
CA ASP A 392 -1.95 -6.11 -21.28
C ASP A 392 -1.80 -4.58 -21.35
N ASP A 393 -1.21 -4.10 -22.44
CA ASP A 393 -1.00 -2.68 -22.71
C ASP A 393 -2.27 -1.99 -23.24
N GLU A 394 -3.30 -2.75 -23.64
CA GLU A 394 -4.59 -2.22 -24.10
C GLU A 394 -5.57 -1.97 -22.95
N ASP A 395 -5.39 -2.63 -21.78
CA ASP A 395 -6.24 -2.42 -20.61
C ASP A 395 -5.89 -1.11 -19.88
N ASP A 396 -6.80 -0.12 -19.85
CA ASP A 396 -6.59 1.16 -19.15
C ASP A 396 -7.00 1.12 -17.66
N ASP A 397 -7.32 -0.06 -17.13
CA ASP A 397 -7.77 -0.19 -15.76
C ASP A 397 -6.65 0.10 -14.74
N VAL A 398 -7.05 0.75 -13.65
CA VAL A 398 -6.12 1.29 -12.67
C VAL A 398 -6.57 1.05 -11.24
N ILE A 399 -5.58 0.93 -10.36
CA ILE A 399 -5.76 1.02 -8.92
C ILE A 399 -5.18 2.33 -8.39
N GLN A 400 -5.85 2.95 -7.43
CA GLN A 400 -5.38 4.19 -6.85
C GLN A 400 -4.75 3.95 -5.49
N THR A 401 -3.63 4.61 -5.28
CA THR A 401 -2.95 4.68 -3.98
C THR A 401 -2.80 6.11 -3.51
N THR A 402 -2.69 6.27 -2.21
CA THR A 402 -2.23 7.49 -1.57
C THR A 402 -0.99 7.17 -0.76
N ILE A 403 0.09 7.89 -1.02
CA ILE A 403 1.40 7.72 -0.41
C ILE A 403 1.65 8.94 0.48
N GLU A 404 2.01 8.71 1.74
CA GLU A 404 2.36 9.76 2.69
C GLU A 404 3.67 9.42 3.39
N SER A 405 4.59 10.39 3.45
CA SER A 405 5.83 10.26 4.22
C SER A 405 5.67 10.97 5.56
N LYS A 406 5.89 10.24 6.65
CA LYS A 406 5.90 10.77 8.02
C LYS A 406 7.24 10.48 8.68
N LYS A 407 7.48 11.12 9.83
CA LYS A 407 8.74 11.00 10.60
C LYS A 407 9.13 9.56 10.92
N GLU A 408 8.15 8.66 11.05
CA GLU A 408 8.37 7.30 11.54
C GLU A 408 8.16 6.22 10.49
N TYR A 409 7.56 6.54 9.33
CA TYR A 409 7.20 5.57 8.29
C TYR A 409 6.88 6.25 6.96
N LEU A 410 7.06 5.51 5.88
CA LEU A 410 6.40 5.75 4.61
C LEU A 410 5.16 4.86 4.54
N LYS A 411 4.00 5.45 4.26
CA LYS A 411 2.74 4.70 4.20
C LYS A 411 2.11 4.80 2.83
N ILE A 412 1.69 3.65 2.29
CA ILE A 412 0.87 3.53 1.08
C ILE A 412 -0.52 3.08 1.51
N THR A 413 -1.55 3.78 1.05
CA THR A 413 -2.95 3.41 1.27
C THR A 413 -3.59 3.09 -0.06
N LEU A 414 -3.99 1.83 -0.26
CA LEU A 414 -4.78 1.39 -1.41
C LEU A 414 -6.23 1.84 -1.21
N ILE A 415 -6.79 2.55 -2.19
CA ILE A 415 -8.19 3.00 -2.12
C ILE A 415 -9.09 1.81 -2.48
N ALA A 416 -9.79 1.30 -1.46
CA ALA A 416 -10.47 0.01 -1.49
C ALA A 416 -11.81 0.06 -2.25
N GLY A 417 -11.81 -0.38 -3.51
CA GLY A 417 -13.04 -0.79 -4.23
C GLY A 417 -13.01 -2.27 -4.67
N ARG A 418 -11.81 -2.82 -4.87
CA ARG A 418 -11.57 -4.17 -5.39
C ARG A 418 -10.63 -4.96 -4.47
N HIS A 419 -10.48 -6.25 -4.74
CA HIS A 419 -9.48 -7.11 -4.08
C HIS A 419 -8.21 -7.03 -4.92
N HIS A 420 -7.06 -6.94 -4.25
CA HIS A 420 -5.74 -6.80 -4.90
C HIS A 420 -4.97 -8.13 -4.82
N ASN A 421 -4.06 -8.34 -5.76
CA ASN A 421 -3.16 -9.48 -5.75
C ASN A 421 -1.75 -9.08 -5.29
N LYS A 422 -0.90 -10.08 -5.10
CA LYS A 422 0.49 -9.91 -4.66
C LYS A 422 1.31 -9.12 -5.67
N GLU A 423 1.10 -9.41 -6.96
CA GLU A 423 1.87 -8.87 -8.08
C GLU A 423 1.73 -7.35 -8.15
N ILE A 424 0.50 -6.83 -8.08
CA ILE A 424 0.29 -5.38 -8.16
C ILE A 424 0.84 -4.66 -6.92
N ILE A 425 0.70 -5.24 -5.73
CA ILE A 425 1.24 -4.66 -4.49
C ILE A 425 2.76 -4.61 -4.53
N HIS A 426 3.41 -5.70 -4.94
CA HIS A 426 4.86 -5.75 -5.09
C HIS A 426 5.37 -4.82 -6.21
N HIS A 427 4.60 -4.66 -7.30
CA HIS A 427 4.91 -3.70 -8.35
C HIS A 427 4.89 -2.25 -7.83
N VAL A 428 3.86 -1.88 -7.06
CA VAL A 428 3.74 -0.56 -6.42
C VAL A 428 4.91 -0.30 -5.47
N ILE A 429 5.15 -1.22 -4.52
CA ILE A 429 6.21 -1.09 -3.51
C ILE A 429 7.58 -1.03 -4.18
N GLY A 430 7.83 -1.90 -5.16
CA GLY A 430 9.10 -1.97 -5.88
C GLY A 430 9.42 -0.68 -6.61
N ASN A 431 8.46 -0.09 -7.32
CA ASN A 431 8.68 1.17 -8.02
C ASN A 431 8.85 2.36 -7.06
N ILE A 432 8.10 2.40 -5.95
CA ILE A 432 8.32 3.44 -4.93
C ILE A 432 9.73 3.34 -4.34
N ASN A 433 10.17 2.14 -3.97
CA ASN A 433 11.50 1.95 -3.37
C ASN A 433 12.66 2.30 -4.30
N LYS A 434 12.53 2.13 -5.63
CA LYS A 434 13.57 2.57 -6.60
C LYS A 434 13.88 4.07 -6.52
N TYR A 435 12.91 4.88 -6.11
CA TYR A 435 13.04 6.33 -6.02
C TYR A 435 13.44 6.83 -4.64
N ARG A 436 13.39 5.96 -3.63
CA ARG A 436 13.86 6.29 -2.28
C ARG A 436 15.38 6.19 -2.28
N GLN A 437 16.05 7.33 -2.29
CA GLN A 437 17.50 7.39 -2.09
C GLN A 437 17.79 6.74 -0.72
N THR A 438 18.51 5.63 -0.74
CA THR A 438 18.89 4.87 0.46
C THR A 438 20.39 4.93 0.65
#